data_AF-A0A7Y2BT33-F1
#
_entry.id   AF-A0A7Y2BT33-F1
#
_cell.length_a   1.000
_cell.length_b   1.000
_cell.length_c   1.000
_cell.angle_alpha   90.00
_cell.angle_beta   90.00
_cell.angle_gamma   90.00
#
_symmetry.space_group_name_H-M   'P 1'
#
loop_
_entity.id
_entity.type
_entity.pdbx_description
1 polymer ?
#
loop_
_entity_poly.entity_id
_entity_poly.type
_entity_poly.pdbx_seq_one_letter_code
_entity_poly.pdbx_strand_id
1 'polypeptide(L)'
;MRLGKIYRYPVKGFTPQQLEHGQLTAGAGLAYDRYCGFSSGNLPDQPAPGTWVPARTFLQLTVYPELASFKADFDESGPSITVTAPDGQTAHANLDTTHNFADVNKL
;
A
#
# COMPACT_ATOMS: atom_id res chain seq x y z
N MET A 1 26.35 -17.03 3.92
CA MET A 1 24.99 -16.45 4.08
C MET A 1 24.47 -16.06 2.70
N ARG A 2 23.21 -16.40 2.36
CA ARG A 2 22.58 -16.07 1.07
C ARG A 2 21.17 -15.52 1.32
N LEU A 3 20.77 -14.51 0.55
CA LEU A 3 19.40 -13.98 0.55
C LEU A 3 18.43 -15.01 -0.05
N GLY A 4 17.36 -15.36 0.68
CA GLY A 4 16.37 -16.34 0.23
C GLY A 4 15.30 -15.73 -0.68
N LYS A 5 14.66 -14.65 -0.22
CA LYS A 5 13.58 -13.95 -0.92
C LYS A 5 13.55 -12.47 -0.53
N ILE A 6 12.98 -11.63 -1.38
CA ILE A 6 12.71 -10.22 -1.11
C ILE A 6 11.19 -10.03 -1.16
N TYR A 7 10.66 -9.31 -0.18
CA TYR A 7 9.25 -8.95 -0.12
C TYR A 7 9.12 -7.44 0.10
N ARG A 8 8.20 -6.83 -0.65
CA ARG A 8 7.81 -5.42 -0.53
C ARG A 8 6.34 -5.35 -0.12
N TYR A 9 5.98 -4.39 0.74
CA TYR A 9 4.60 -4.15 1.16
C TYR A 9 4.15 -2.78 0.63
N PRO A 10 3.82 -2.66 -0.67
CA PRO A 10 3.53 -1.36 -1.27
C PRO A 10 2.28 -0.70 -0.70
N VAL A 11 1.30 -1.50 -0.28
CA VAL A 11 0.06 -1.03 0.34
C VAL A 11 0.04 -1.40 1.82
N LYS A 12 -0.12 -0.40 2.69
CA LYS A 12 -0.21 -0.60 4.13
C LYS A 12 -1.38 -1.50 4.49
N GLY A 13 -1.10 -2.60 5.18
CA GLY A 13 -2.11 -3.53 5.70
C GLY A 13 -2.49 -4.67 4.75
N PHE A 14 -1.84 -4.79 3.58
CA PHE A 14 -2.14 -5.83 2.59
C PHE A 14 -0.98 -6.82 2.43
N THR A 15 -1.21 -7.86 1.63
CA THR A 15 -0.22 -8.90 1.31
C THR A 15 1.03 -8.32 0.62
N PRO A 16 2.22 -8.91 0.81
CA PRO A 16 3.43 -8.46 0.13
C PRO A 16 3.48 -8.88 -1.35
N GLN A 17 4.27 -8.13 -2.11
CA GLN A 17 4.76 -8.51 -3.43
C GLN A 17 6.15 -9.13 -3.28
N GLN A 18 6.33 -10.35 -3.78
CA GLN A 18 7.67 -10.94 -3.86
C GLN A 18 8.43 -10.27 -5.01
N LEU A 19 9.67 -9.86 -4.75
CA LEU A 19 10.53 -9.24 -5.75
C LEU A 19 11.67 -10.19 -6.14
N GLU A 20 12.08 -10.12 -7.40
CA GLU A 20 13.30 -10.77 -7.88
C GLU A 20 14.55 -9.96 -7.47
N HIS A 21 14.45 -8.64 -7.48
CA HIS A 21 15.49 -7.69 -7.10
C HIS A 21 14.86 -6.43 -6.51
N GLY A 22 15.66 -5.60 -5.83
CA GLY A 22 15.19 -4.34 -5.25
C GLY A 22 16.30 -3.30 -5.19
N GLN A 23 15.96 -2.04 -5.46
CA GLN A 23 16.88 -0.91 -5.37
C GLN A 23 16.99 -0.43 -3.93
N LEU A 24 18.23 -0.18 -3.49
CA LEU A 24 18.54 0.34 -2.16
C LEU A 24 19.37 1.62 -2.30
N THR A 25 18.91 2.67 -1.63
CA THR A 25 19.64 3.94 -1.50
C THR A 25 20.06 4.11 -0.05
N ALA A 26 21.29 4.55 0.20
CA ALA A 26 21.79 4.74 1.55
C ALA A 26 20.87 5.69 2.35
N GLY A 27 20.46 5.28 3.55
CA GLY A 27 19.54 6.04 4.39
C GLY A 27 18.05 5.93 4.00
N ALA A 28 17.72 5.22 2.92
CA ALA A 28 16.34 4.96 2.51
C ALA A 28 15.93 3.51 2.78
N GLY A 29 14.62 3.26 2.75
CA GLY A 29 14.05 1.92 2.73
C GLY A 29 14.11 1.29 1.33
N LEU A 30 13.59 0.07 1.21
CA LEU A 30 13.34 -0.56 -0.09
C LEU A 30 12.39 0.33 -0.91
N ALA A 31 12.74 0.58 -2.17
CA ALA A 31 11.93 1.42 -3.04
C ALA A 31 10.47 0.92 -3.10
N TYR A 32 9.52 1.86 -2.96
CA TYR A 32 8.07 1.62 -2.93
C TYR A 32 7.58 0.74 -1.77
N ASP A 33 8.39 0.49 -0.72
CA ASP A 33 7.87 -0.12 0.49
C ASP A 33 6.98 0.88 1.24
N ARG A 34 5.77 0.45 1.60
CA ARG A 34 4.73 1.27 2.26
C ARG A 34 4.42 2.57 1.49
N TYR A 35 4.37 2.47 0.16
CA TYR A 35 4.16 3.59 -0.74
C TYR A 35 2.79 4.26 -0.53
N CYS A 36 1.74 3.48 -0.28
CA CYS A 36 0.40 4.02 -0.04
C CYS A 36 -0.38 3.23 1.02
N GLY A 37 -1.59 3.69 1.34
CA GLY A 37 -2.48 3.01 2.27
C GLY A 37 -3.91 3.53 2.16
N PHE A 38 -4.87 2.69 2.53
CA PHE A 38 -6.28 3.05 2.58
C PHE A 38 -6.59 3.76 3.90
N SER A 39 -7.29 4.89 3.83
CA SER A 39 -7.80 5.60 5.00
C SER A 39 -8.91 4.80 5.67
N SER A 40 -8.97 4.82 7.00
CA SER A 40 -10.13 4.31 7.75
C SER A 40 -11.30 5.32 7.80
N GLY A 41 -11.24 6.40 7.03
CA GLY A 41 -12.18 7.53 7.10
C GLY A 41 -11.87 8.57 8.19
N ASN A 42 -10.87 8.32 9.05
CA ASN A 42 -10.45 9.23 10.13
C ASN A 42 -9.22 10.05 9.75
N LEU A 43 -9.09 10.43 8.47
CA LEU A 43 -7.94 11.20 8.03
C LEU A 43 -8.07 12.64 8.58
N PRO A 44 -7.04 13.19 9.24
CA PRO A 44 -6.98 14.62 9.49
C PRO A 44 -6.99 15.37 8.15
N ASP A 45 -7.30 16.68 8.18
CA ASP A 45 -7.11 17.56 7.02
C ASP A 45 -5.75 17.29 6.35
N GLN A 46 -5.73 17.25 5.01
CA GLN A 46 -4.61 16.75 4.20
C GLN A 46 -3.25 17.18 4.78
N PRO A 47 -2.48 16.27 5.41
CA PRO A 47 -1.23 16.64 6.05
C PRO A 47 -0.23 17.07 4.97
N ALA A 48 0.58 18.10 5.28
CA ALA A 48 1.62 18.55 4.36
C ALA A 48 2.57 17.37 4.02
N PRO A 49 3.10 17.30 2.77
CA PRO A 49 4.02 16.23 2.37
C PRO A 49 5.16 16.04 3.37
N GLY A 50 5.41 14.78 3.75
CA GLY A 50 6.45 14.42 4.73
C GLY A 50 6.04 14.53 6.20
N THR A 51 4.81 14.98 6.50
CA THR A 51 4.29 14.99 7.87
C THR A 51 4.00 13.56 8.33
N TRP A 52 4.43 13.22 9.54
CA TRP A 52 4.10 11.94 10.15
C TRP A 52 2.60 11.85 10.45
N VAL A 53 1.99 10.72 10.08
CA VAL A 53 0.57 10.43 10.31
C VAL A 53 0.44 9.20 11.22
N PRO A 54 -0.42 9.24 12.25
CA PRO A 54 -0.64 8.08 13.11
C PRO A 54 -1.11 6.83 12.33
N ALA A 55 -0.65 5.65 12.73
CA ALA A 55 -1.03 4.40 12.06
C ALA A 55 -2.54 4.15 12.01
N ARG A 56 -3.28 4.61 13.04
CA ARG A 56 -4.76 4.53 13.16
C ARG A 56 -5.55 5.27 12.09
N THR A 57 -4.90 6.14 11.33
CA THR A 57 -5.51 6.83 10.20
C THR A 57 -5.74 5.89 9.02
N PHE A 58 -5.03 4.76 8.98
CA PHE A 58 -5.11 3.80 7.90
C PHE A 58 -5.79 2.51 8.35
N LEU A 59 -6.29 1.75 7.37
CA LEU A 59 -6.65 0.35 7.57
C LEU A 59 -5.42 -0.44 8.05
N GLN A 60 -5.62 -1.27 9.07
CA GLN A 60 -4.56 -2.02 9.75
C GLN A 60 -4.99 -3.46 9.96
N LEU A 61 -4.08 -4.42 9.70
CA LEU A 61 -4.33 -5.86 9.90
C LEU A 61 -4.70 -6.22 11.34
N THR A 62 -4.21 -5.47 12.33
CA THR A 62 -4.55 -5.73 13.74
C THR A 62 -5.98 -5.32 14.09
N VAL A 63 -6.64 -4.52 13.25
CA VAL A 63 -8.03 -4.07 13.42
C VAL A 63 -8.95 -4.81 12.44
N TYR A 64 -8.50 -4.96 11.19
CA TYR A 64 -9.20 -5.59 10.07
C TYR A 64 -8.38 -6.79 9.56
N PRO A 65 -8.39 -7.93 10.27
CA PRO A 65 -7.60 -9.11 9.87
C PRO A 65 -8.02 -9.68 8.51
N GLU A 66 -9.24 -9.42 8.05
CA GLU A 66 -9.76 -9.80 6.74
C GLU A 66 -8.92 -9.25 5.58
N LEU A 67 -8.20 -8.14 5.77
CA LEU A 67 -7.29 -7.59 4.76
C LEU A 67 -6.21 -8.58 4.35
N ALA A 68 -5.87 -9.55 5.20
CA ALA A 68 -4.91 -10.61 4.88
C ALA A 68 -5.38 -11.51 3.72
N SER A 69 -6.69 -11.55 3.45
CA SER A 69 -7.27 -12.32 2.36
C SER A 69 -7.31 -11.57 1.02
N PHE A 70 -7.05 -10.26 1.04
CA PHE A 70 -6.99 -9.44 -0.17
C PHE A 70 -5.58 -9.46 -0.75
N LYS A 71 -5.48 -9.60 -2.06
CA LYS A 71 -4.21 -9.46 -2.78
C LYS A 71 -4.05 -8.00 -3.21
N ALA A 72 -2.86 -7.45 -3.03
CA ALA A 72 -2.50 -6.13 -3.57
C ALA A 72 -1.27 -6.25 -4.50
N ASP A 73 -1.48 -5.95 -5.77
CA ASP A 73 -0.42 -5.89 -6.78
C ASP A 73 -0.12 -4.42 -7.10
N PHE A 74 1.16 -4.04 -7.04
CA PHE A 74 1.64 -2.69 -7.38
C PHE A 74 2.48 -2.74 -8.65
N ASP A 75 2.16 -1.87 -9.60
CA ASP A 75 2.93 -1.66 -10.82
C ASP A 75 3.74 -0.37 -10.69
N GLU A 76 5.06 -0.48 -10.82
CA GLU A 76 5.99 0.64 -10.71
C GLU A 76 6.22 1.39 -12.03
N SER A 77 5.84 0.80 -13.17
CA SER A 77 6.02 1.41 -14.50
C SER A 77 5.05 2.58 -14.75
N GLY A 78 3.84 2.46 -14.19
CA GLY A 78 2.87 3.52 -14.02
C GLY A 78 2.24 3.33 -12.63
N PRO A 79 2.71 4.05 -11.59
CA PRO A 79 2.36 3.80 -10.20
C PRO A 79 0.86 3.59 -10.02
N SER A 80 0.47 2.33 -9.85
CA SER A 80 -0.92 1.92 -9.74
C SER A 80 -1.04 0.70 -8.84
N ILE A 81 -2.22 0.53 -8.27
CA ILE A 81 -2.54 -0.62 -7.43
C ILE A 81 -3.76 -1.34 -7.99
N THR A 82 -3.68 -2.67 -8.02
CA THR A 82 -4.83 -3.55 -8.17
C THR A 82 -5.03 -4.30 -6.87
N VAL A 83 -6.23 -4.20 -6.30
CA VAL A 83 -6.64 -4.98 -5.14
C VAL A 83 -7.64 -6.04 -5.58
N THR A 84 -7.38 -7.29 -5.26
CA THR A 84 -8.27 -8.42 -5.53
C THR A 84 -8.83 -8.95 -4.22
N ALA A 85 -10.15 -8.97 -4.12
CA ALA A 85 -10.90 -9.55 -3.02
C ALA A 85 -10.91 -11.09 -3.09
N PRO A 86 -11.23 -11.79 -1.98
CA PRO A 86 -11.25 -13.25 -1.94
C PRO A 86 -12.25 -13.90 -2.91
N ASP A 87 -13.32 -13.19 -3.27
CA ASP A 87 -14.33 -13.63 -4.24
C ASP A 87 -13.94 -13.35 -5.70
N GLY A 88 -12.75 -12.78 -5.92
CA GLY A 88 -12.20 -12.45 -7.23
C GLY A 88 -12.58 -11.07 -7.74
N GLN A 89 -13.37 -10.28 -7.01
CA GLN A 89 -13.63 -8.89 -7.40
C GLN A 89 -12.35 -8.06 -7.35
N THR A 90 -12.19 -7.14 -8.30
CA THR A 90 -10.99 -6.33 -8.41
C THR A 90 -11.31 -4.84 -8.41
N ALA A 91 -10.49 -4.08 -7.69
CA ALA A 91 -10.47 -2.63 -7.76
C ALA A 91 -9.09 -2.14 -8.22
N HIS A 92 -9.08 -1.05 -9.00
CA HIS A 92 -7.87 -0.49 -9.58
C HIS A 92 -7.78 1.02 -9.29
N ALA A 93 -6.59 1.50 -8.92
CA ALA A 93 -6.35 2.92 -8.70
C ALA A 93 -4.98 3.33 -9.26
N ASN A 94 -4.98 4.42 -10.04
CA ASN A 94 -3.75 5.11 -10.45
C ASN A 94 -3.29 6.03 -9.32
N LEU A 95 -2.00 5.98 -8.99
CA LEU A 95 -1.36 6.79 -7.96
C LEU A 95 -0.61 8.00 -8.55
N ASP A 96 -0.59 8.13 -9.88
CA ASP A 96 0.05 9.23 -10.60
C ASP A 96 -0.79 10.52 -10.62
N THR A 97 -2.00 10.47 -10.06
CA THR A 97 -2.81 11.67 -9.80
C THR A 97 -2.51 12.22 -8.42
N THR A 98 -2.04 13.48 -8.36
CA THR A 98 -2.01 14.38 -7.19
C THR A 98 -2.91 13.89 -6.05
N HIS A 99 -2.31 13.39 -4.96
CA HIS A 99 -2.91 13.11 -3.64
C HIS A 99 -4.45 13.20 -3.54
N ASN A 100 -5.16 12.26 -4.17
CA ASN A 100 -6.62 12.19 -4.04
C ASN A 100 -6.99 11.03 -3.12
N PHE A 101 -7.49 11.39 -1.94
CA PHE A 101 -8.22 10.49 -1.06
C PHE A 101 -9.49 10.07 -1.81
N ALA A 102 -9.48 8.89 -2.42
CA ALA A 102 -10.70 8.32 -2.98
C ALA A 102 -11.56 7.82 -1.81
N ASP A 103 -12.79 8.32 -1.72
CA ASP A 103 -13.80 7.80 -0.80
C ASP A 103 -14.01 6.30 -1.06
N VAL A 104 -13.76 5.50 -0.02
CA VAL A 104 -13.94 4.04 0.00
C VAL A 104 -15.41 3.60 -0.12
N ASN A 105 -16.36 4.52 -0.25
CA ASN A 105 -17.80 4.23 -0.46
C ASN A 105 -18.14 3.68 -1.86
N LYS A 106 -17.15 3.14 -2.58
CA LYS A 106 -17.31 2.52 -3.91
C LYS A 106 -16.61 1.16 -4.04
N LEU A 107 -16.20 0.55 -2.93
CA LEU A 107 -15.86 -0.88 -2.86
C LEU A 107 -17.03 -1.65 -2.26
#